data_AF-A0A367LSV5-F1
#
_entry.id   AF-A0A367LSV5-F1
#
_cell.length_a   1.000
_cell.length_b   1.000
_cell.length_c   1.000
_cell.angle_alpha   90.00
_cell.angle_beta   90.00
_cell.angle_gamma   90.00
#
_symmetry.space_group_name_H-M   'P 1'
#
loop_
_entity.id
_entity.type
_entity.pdbx_description
1 polymer ?
#
loop_
_entity_poly.entity_id
_entity_poly.type
_entity_poly.pdbx_seq_one_letter_code
_entity_poly.pdbx_strand_id
1 'polypeptide(L)' 'GCPACNQTGYSGRTGIHELFVIDDEIRRLVHQGRTEQDLREAARAAGMRSMREDGERWIASGSTTLEEIL' A
#
# COMPACT_ATOMS: atom_id res chain seq x y z
N GLY A 1 -9.79 -24.39 -7.35
CA GLY A 1 -10.46 -24.34 -6.04
C GLY A 1 -10.60 -25.74 -5.45
N CYS A 2 -10.92 -25.84 -4.16
CA CYS A 2 -11.22 -27.08 -3.45
C CYS A 2 -12.35 -26.84 -2.41
N PRO A 3 -12.87 -27.88 -1.74
CA PRO A 3 -13.92 -27.72 -0.72
C PRO A 3 -13.55 -26.78 0.44
N ALA A 4 -12.27 -26.78 0.86
CA ALA A 4 -11.80 -25.93 1.95
C ALA A 4 -11.86 -24.43 1.64
N CYS A 5 -11.85 -24.06 0.35
CA CYS A 5 -12.00 -22.69 -0.11
C CYS A 5 -13.35 -22.45 -0.83
N ASN A 6 -14.36 -23.31 -0.64
CA ASN A 6 -15.65 -23.22 -1.34
C ASN A 6 -15.52 -23.05 -2.87
N GLN A 7 -14.54 -23.73 -3.47
CA GLN A 7 -14.23 -23.64 -4.90
C GLN A 7 -13.81 -22.25 -5.44
N THR A 8 -13.58 -21.24 -4.59
CA THR A 8 -13.18 -19.87 -5.03
C THR A 8 -11.70 -19.76 -5.40
N GLY A 9 -10.84 -20.59 -4.82
CA GLY A 9 -9.39 -20.46 -4.92
C GLY A 9 -8.76 -19.56 -3.84
N TYR A 10 -9.58 -18.91 -3.00
CA TYR A 10 -9.15 -17.97 -1.97
C TYR A 10 -9.77 -18.32 -0.61
N SER A 11 -9.07 -18.04 0.49
CA SER A 11 -9.60 -18.22 1.85
C SER A 11 -9.04 -17.15 2.77
N GLY A 12 -9.92 -16.48 3.51
CA GLY A 12 -9.56 -15.31 4.31
C GLY A 12 -9.35 -14.04 3.47
N ARG A 13 -8.91 -12.97 4.14
CA ARG A 13 -8.58 -11.68 3.53
C ARG A 13 -7.41 -11.05 4.28
N THR A 14 -6.56 -10.35 3.56
CA THR A 14 -5.43 -9.60 4.11
C THR A 14 -5.52 -8.15 3.65
N GLY A 15 -5.16 -7.21 4.53
CA GLY A 15 -5.19 -5.78 4.22
C GLY A 15 -3.95 -5.34 3.44
N ILE A 16 -4.18 -4.44 2.49
CA ILE A 16 -3.14 -3.69 1.79
C ILE A 16 -3.19 -2.26 2.30
N HIS A 17 -2.03 -1.68 2.57
CA HIS A 17 -1.94 -0.42 3.30
C HIS A 17 -1.03 0.57 2.58
N GLU A 18 -1.46 1.84 2.60
CA GLU A 18 -0.63 3.00 2.33
C GLU A 18 -0.63 3.85 3.59
N LEU A 19 0.52 3.96 4.24
CA LEU A 19 0.66 4.67 5.51
C LEU A 19 1.44 5.96 5.31
N PHE A 20 0.72 7.07 5.28
CA PHE A 20 1.31 8.40 5.24
C PHE A 20 1.65 8.89 6.65
N VAL A 21 2.94 8.98 6.97
CA VAL A 21 3.42 9.42 8.28
C VAL A 21 3.72 10.92 8.24
N ILE A 22 3.19 11.67 9.21
CA ILE A 22 3.49 13.10 9.36
C ILE A 22 4.74 13.26 10.22
N ASP A 23 5.90 13.26 9.57
CA ASP A 23 7.18 13.61 10.18
C ASP A 23 7.44 15.14 10.15
N ASP A 24 8.63 15.55 10.56
CA ASP A 24 9.01 16.97 10.63
C ASP A 24 9.09 17.63 9.24
N GLU A 25 9.50 16.88 8.21
CA GLU A 25 9.59 17.39 6.84
C GLU A 25 8.20 17.59 6.23
N ILE A 26 7.32 16.60 6.39
CA ILE A 26 5.92 16.72 5.99
C ILE A 26 5.24 17.89 6.71
N ARG A 27 5.47 18.05 8.02
CA ARG A 27 4.90 19.17 8.78
C ARG A 27 5.38 20.52 8.22
N ARG A 28 6.67 20.63 7.88
CA ARG A 28 7.25 21.82 7.26
C ARG A 28 6.60 22.13 5.91
N LEU A 29 6.42 21.13 5.05
CA LEU A 29 5.79 21.29 3.74
C LEU A 29 4.32 21.72 3.85
N VAL A 30 3.58 21.17 4.82
CA VAL A 30 2.19 21.58 5.12
C VAL A 30 2.14 23.06 5.53
N HIS A 31 3.01 23.50 6.43
CA HIS A 31 3.06 24.92 6.84
C HIS A 31 3.42 25.87 5.69
N GLN A 32 4.15 25.38 4.69
CA GLN A 32 4.51 26.13 3.49
C GLN A 32 3.40 26.12 2.42
N GLY A 33 2.28 25.44 2.65
CA GLY A 33 1.18 25.35 1.68
C GLY A 33 1.59 24.61 0.40
N ARG A 34 2.50 23.63 0.51
CA ARG A 34 3.00 22.85 -0.62
C ARG A 34 1.92 21.92 -1.18
N THR A 35 2.12 21.49 -2.41
CA THR A 35 1.14 20.67 -3.13
C THR A 35 1.07 19.26 -2.56
N GLU A 36 -0.04 18.57 -2.82
CA GLU A 36 -0.17 17.14 -2.49
C GLU A 36 0.94 16.29 -3.15
N GLN A 37 1.36 16.66 -4.37
CA GLN A 37 2.46 15.99 -5.05
C GLN A 37 3.78 16.15 -4.27
N ASP A 38 4.10 17.37 -3.83
CA ASP A 38 5.30 17.62 -3.01
C ASP A 38 5.28 16.75 -1.73
N LEU A 39 4.12 16.68 -1.05
CA LEU A 39 3.94 15.88 0.16
C LEU A 39 4.11 14.37 -0.11
N ARG A 40 3.54 13.88 -1.21
CA ARG A 40 3.64 12.47 -1.60
C ARG A 40 5.08 12.08 -1.95
N GLU A 41 5.80 12.93 -2.66
CA GLU A 41 7.21 12.71 -3.00
C GLU A 41 8.07 12.63 -1.74
N ALA A 42 7.90 13.57 -0.79
CA ALA A 42 8.60 13.55 0.48
C ALA A 42 8.28 12.29 1.30
N ALA A 43 7.00 11.91 1.39
CA ALA A 43 6.60 10.71 2.12
C ALA A 43 7.18 9.42 1.50
N ARG A 44 7.22 9.32 0.16
CA ARG A 44 7.86 8.19 -0.53
C ARG A 44 9.37 8.14 -0.28
N ALA A 45 10.04 9.29 -0.30
CA ALA A 45 11.45 9.39 0.06
C ALA A 45 11.72 8.95 1.51
N ALA A 46 10.77 9.18 2.42
CA ALA A 46 10.81 8.72 3.82
C ALA A 46 10.41 7.24 4.01
N GLY A 47 10.15 6.50 2.93
CA GLY A 47 9.86 5.06 2.96
C GLY A 47 8.38 4.69 2.93
N MET A 48 7.48 5.64 2.67
CA MET A 48 6.07 5.32 2.40
C MET A 48 5.97 4.45 1.14
N ARG A 49 5.24 3.33 1.27
CA ARG A 49 4.82 2.49 0.15
C ARG A 49 3.38 2.82 -0.20
N SER A 50 3.12 2.94 -1.49
CA SER A 50 1.76 3.03 -2.02
C SER A 50 1.01 1.72 -1.82
N MET A 51 -0.33 1.76 -1.91
CA MET A 51 -1.14 0.53 -1.85
C MET A 51 -0.72 -0.47 -2.93
N ARG A 52 -0.34 0.00 -4.13
CA ARG A 52 0.11 -0.88 -5.21
C ARG A 52 1.41 -1.61 -4.85
N GLU A 53 2.40 -0.90 -4.33
CA GLU A 53 3.68 -1.49 -3.90
C GLU A 53 3.48 -2.45 -2.71
N ASP A 54 2.53 -2.16 -1.83
CA ASP A 54 2.15 -3.04 -0.72
C ASP A 54 1.51 -4.34 -1.24
N GLY A 55 0.63 -4.24 -2.23
CA GLY A 55 0.04 -5.39 -2.94
C GLY A 55 1.09 -6.21 -3.70
N GLU A 56 2.01 -5.57 -4.41
CA GLU A 56 3.13 -6.23 -5.11
C GLU A 56 4.01 -7.03 -4.14
N ARG A 57 4.27 -6.51 -2.93
CA ARG A 57 4.95 -7.28 -1.88
C ARG A 57 4.17 -8.53 -1.50
N TRP A 58 2.85 -8.44 -1.35
CA TRP A 58 2.01 -9.60 -1.03
C TRP A 58 1.98 -10.64 -2.16
N ILE A 59 1.95 -10.20 -3.42
CA ILE A 59 2.10 -11.10 -4.58
C ILE A 59 3.45 -11.81 -4.52
N ALA A 60 4.54 -11.07 -4.33
CA ALA A 60 5.88 -11.63 -4.25
C ALA A 60 6.05 -12.63 -3.09
N SER A 61 5.29 -12.46 -2.01
CA SER A 61 5.26 -13.41 -0.89
C SER A 61 4.40 -14.66 -1.13
N GLY A 62 3.61 -14.70 -2.21
CA GLY A 62 2.66 -15.78 -2.49
C GLY A 62 1.38 -15.75 -1.66
N SER A 63 1.09 -14.62 -0.98
CA SER A 63 -0.09 -14.49 -0.11
C SER A 63 -1.35 -14.04 -0.85
N THR A 64 -1.19 -13.43 -2.03
CA THR A 64 -2.29 -12.98 -2.89
C THR A 64 -1.92 -13.19 -4.36
N THR A 65 -2.88 -13.00 -5.26
CA THR A 65 -2.71 -13.12 -6.71
C THR A 65 -2.63 -11.74 -7.36
N LEU A 66 -2.09 -11.67 -8.58
CA LEU A 66 -2.11 -10.44 -9.37
C LEU A 66 -3.54 -9.97 -9.66
N GLU A 67 -4.47 -10.91 -9.86
CA GLU A 67 -5.90 -10.64 -10.13
C GLU A 67 -6.58 -9.86 -8.99
N GLU A 68 -6.18 -10.08 -7.74
CA GLU A 68 -6.72 -9.35 -6.59
C GLU A 68 -6.16 -7.91 -6.44
N ILE A 69 -5.13 -7.54 -7.23
CA ILE A 69 -4.43 -6.24 -7.13
C ILE A 69 -4.65 -5.34 -8.36
N LEU A 70 -5.08 -5.90 -9.49
CA LEU A 70 -5.34 -5.18 -10.74
C LEU A 70 -6.71 -4.49 -10.75
#